data_AF-A0A8D0AV19-F1
#
_entry.id   AF-A0A8D0AV19-F1
#
_cell.length_a   1.000
_cell.length_b   1.000
_cell.length_c   1.000
_cell.angle_alpha   90.00
_cell.angle_beta   90.00
_cell.angle_gamma   90.00
#
_symmetry.space_group_name_H-M   'P 1'
#
loop_
_entity.id
_entity.type
_entity.pdbx_description
1 polymer ?
#
loop_
_entity_poly.entity_id
_entity_poly.type
_entity_poly.pdbx_seq_one_letter_code
_entity_poly.pdbx_strand_id
1 'polypeptide(L)'
;MSESPSQAGKEIPAKKQKLSSDENSNPDLSGDENDDAVSVESGTNAERPDTPTNTANAPGRKSWGKGKWKSKKCRYSFKCVNSLREDHGQPLFGVQFNWHSKEGDPLVFATVGSNRVTLYECHSQGEMRLLQSYVDADADENFYTCAWTYDTNTSHPLLAVAGSRGIIRVINNISMQCIKHYVGHGNAINELKFHPRDPNLLLSVSKDHALRLWNIQTDTLVAIFGGVEGHRDEVLSASCENAIVCWKPGKMEDDIDHIKPNESNVTILGRFDYSQCDIWYMRFSMDFWQKMLALGNQVGKLYVWDLEVEDPHKAKCTTLTLPKCTSAIRQTSFSRDSSILIAVCDDASIWRWDRQR
;
A
#
# COMPACT_ATOMS: atom_id res chain seq x y z
N MET A 1 55.72 45.53 -44.95
CA MET A 1 54.92 46.05 -46.08
C MET A 1 53.83 45.02 -46.33
N SER A 2 52.55 45.20 -46.05
CA SER A 2 51.70 46.35 -45.73
C SER A 2 50.44 45.78 -45.06
N GLU A 3 50.19 46.11 -43.80
CA GLU A 3 49.09 46.97 -43.33
C GLU A 3 47.67 46.38 -43.45
N SER A 4 47.10 46.05 -42.29
CA SER A 4 45.67 46.12 -41.97
C SER A 4 45.20 47.60 -41.86
N PRO A 5 43.89 47.91 -41.94
CA PRO A 5 43.19 48.15 -40.68
C PRO A 5 41.69 47.74 -40.61
N SER A 6 41.27 47.68 -39.35
CA SER A 6 39.94 47.57 -38.74
C SER A 6 38.89 48.62 -39.14
N GLN A 7 37.60 48.28 -39.01
CA GLN A 7 36.52 49.09 -38.38
C GLN A 7 35.28 48.18 -38.19
N ALA A 8 34.83 47.88 -36.97
CA ALA A 8 34.05 48.68 -36.02
C ALA A 8 32.53 48.73 -36.31
N GLY A 9 31.80 47.97 -35.49
CA GLY A 9 30.44 48.12 -34.94
C GLY A 9 29.36 48.97 -35.64
N LYS A 10 28.17 48.37 -35.78
CA LYS A 10 26.87 49.02 -35.60
C LYS A 10 25.84 48.02 -35.05
N GLU A 11 25.51 48.18 -33.77
CA GLU A 11 24.31 47.65 -33.13
C GLU A 11 23.05 48.45 -33.56
N ILE A 12 21.89 47.93 -33.12
CA ILE A 12 20.58 48.60 -32.83
C ILE A 12 19.46 48.27 -33.86
N PRO A 13 18.17 48.07 -33.48
CA PRO A 13 17.56 47.86 -32.16
C PRO A 13 16.64 46.61 -32.04
N ALA A 14 16.50 46.12 -30.80
CA ALA A 14 15.33 45.37 -30.36
C ALA A 14 14.08 46.26 -30.33
N LYS A 15 13.02 45.85 -31.03
CA LYS A 15 11.69 46.47 -30.92
C LYS A 15 11.01 46.00 -29.63
N LYS A 16 10.90 46.92 -28.67
CA LYS A 16 9.89 46.88 -27.60
C LYS A 16 8.50 47.03 -28.22
N GLN A 17 7.59 46.14 -27.89
CA GLN A 17 6.16 46.41 -27.99
C GLN A 17 5.58 46.43 -26.57
N LYS A 18 4.98 47.56 -26.24
CA LYS A 18 4.29 47.91 -24.99
C LYS A 18 2.84 48.15 -25.40
N LEU A 19 1.89 47.60 -24.65
CA LEU A 19 0.45 47.92 -24.50
C LEU A 19 -0.18 46.67 -23.84
N SER A 20 -1.03 46.72 -22.83
CA SER A 20 -1.56 47.79 -21.98
C SER A 20 -2.17 47.10 -20.75
N SER A 21 -2.06 47.77 -19.62
CA SER A 21 -2.80 47.55 -18.37
C SER A 21 -4.31 47.56 -18.59
N ASP A 22 -5.02 46.69 -17.89
CA ASP A 22 -6.27 47.08 -17.23
C ASP A 22 -6.36 46.39 -15.86
N GLU A 23 -6.71 47.22 -14.90
CA GLU A 23 -6.83 46.98 -13.47
C GLU A 23 -8.03 46.06 -13.17
N ASN A 24 -7.91 45.17 -12.18
CA ASN A 24 -8.94 45.15 -11.15
C ASN A 24 -8.44 44.58 -9.83
N SER A 25 -8.83 45.30 -8.79
CA SER A 25 -8.40 45.28 -7.40
C SER A 25 -8.65 43.97 -6.64
N ASN A 26 -7.68 43.63 -5.79
CA ASN A 26 -7.83 42.77 -4.60
C ASN A 26 -8.89 43.34 -3.63
N PRO A 27 -9.48 42.47 -2.82
CA PRO A 27 -9.27 42.67 -1.39
C PRO A 27 -8.83 41.39 -0.66
N ASP A 28 -7.99 41.64 0.35
CA ASP A 28 -7.52 40.70 1.36
C ASP A 28 -8.66 39.88 2.00
N LEU A 29 -8.46 38.57 2.14
CA LEU A 29 -9.01 37.80 3.25
C LEU A 29 -8.01 36.68 3.63
N SER A 30 -7.33 36.90 4.75
CA SER A 30 -6.76 35.86 5.59
C SER A 30 -7.88 34.99 6.16
N GLY A 31 -7.80 33.67 5.98
CA GLY A 31 -8.70 32.70 6.60
C GLY A 31 -8.00 31.37 6.78
N ASP A 32 -7.73 31.00 8.03
CA ASP A 32 -7.42 29.64 8.45
C ASP A 32 -8.61 28.73 8.10
N GLU A 33 -8.36 27.64 7.36
CA GLU A 33 -9.36 26.59 7.16
C GLU A 33 -8.94 25.32 7.91
N ASN A 34 -9.53 25.17 9.10
CA ASN A 34 -9.76 23.89 9.77
C ASN A 34 -10.98 23.24 9.12
N ASP A 35 -10.81 22.12 8.43
CA ASP A 35 -11.93 21.32 7.91
C ASP A 35 -12.38 20.28 8.95
N ASP A 36 -13.34 20.68 9.78
CA ASP A 36 -14.23 19.77 10.52
C ASP A 36 -15.43 19.42 9.61
N ALA A 37 -15.49 18.17 9.13
CA ALA A 37 -16.61 17.68 8.35
C ALA A 37 -17.83 17.39 9.26
N VAL A 38 -18.81 18.29 9.23
CA VAL A 38 -20.12 18.13 9.88
C VAL A 38 -21.06 17.32 8.97
N SER A 39 -21.62 16.24 9.52
CA SER A 39 -22.65 15.42 8.92
C SER A 39 -24.03 16.12 8.94
N VAL A 40 -24.67 16.22 7.77
CA VAL A 40 -26.04 16.72 7.63
C VAL A 40 -26.99 15.52 7.49
N GLU A 41 -27.82 15.31 8.50
CA GLU A 41 -28.99 14.42 8.43
C GLU A 41 -30.11 15.10 7.62
N SER A 42 -30.64 14.41 6.62
CA SER A 42 -31.91 14.75 5.99
C SER A 42 -32.83 13.54 6.06
N GLY A 43 -33.77 13.58 7.00
CA GLY A 43 -34.84 12.60 7.13
C GLY A 43 -35.98 12.85 6.14
N THR A 44 -36.49 11.78 5.54
CA THR A 44 -37.85 11.74 5.02
C THR A 44 -38.48 10.38 5.33
N ASN A 45 -39.61 10.43 6.04
CA ASN A 45 -40.49 9.30 6.35
C ASN A 45 -41.08 8.71 5.06
N ALA A 46 -40.99 7.39 4.90
CA ALA A 46 -41.88 6.63 4.04
C ALA A 46 -42.17 5.26 4.65
N GLU A 47 -43.47 4.99 4.82
CA GLU A 47 -44.09 3.90 5.55
C GLU A 47 -43.82 2.51 4.93
N ARG A 48 -43.65 1.49 5.77
CA ARG A 48 -43.54 0.06 5.40
C ARG A 48 -44.94 -0.51 5.16
N PRO A 49 -45.18 -1.36 4.14
CA PRO A 49 -46.43 -2.11 4.06
C PRO A 49 -46.34 -3.42 4.87
N ASP A 50 -47.34 -3.63 5.72
CA ASP A 50 -47.56 -4.84 6.51
C ASP A 50 -47.86 -6.07 5.64
N THR A 51 -47.18 -7.18 5.91
CA THR A 51 -47.47 -8.50 5.34
C THR A 51 -48.50 -9.24 6.21
N PRO A 52 -49.62 -9.74 5.68
CA PRO A 52 -50.61 -10.44 6.49
C PRO A 52 -50.23 -11.91 6.70
N THR A 53 -50.04 -12.30 7.96
CA THR A 53 -50.00 -13.69 8.44
C THR A 53 -51.42 -14.26 8.59
N ASN A 54 -51.77 -15.31 7.84
CA ASN A 54 -52.38 -16.55 8.34
C ASN A 54 -52.98 -17.40 7.20
N THR A 55 -52.39 -18.56 6.93
CA THR A 55 -53.12 -19.72 6.42
C THR A 55 -52.67 -20.98 7.15
N ALA A 56 -53.55 -21.52 7.98
CA ALA A 56 -53.42 -22.84 8.57
C ALA A 56 -53.89 -23.87 7.54
N ASN A 57 -52.95 -24.65 7.00
CA ASN A 57 -53.08 -26.03 6.49
C ASN A 57 -52.01 -26.33 5.43
N ALA A 58 -50.86 -26.87 5.86
CA ALA A 58 -49.91 -27.55 4.96
C ALA A 58 -49.41 -28.84 5.64
N PRO A 59 -49.38 -29.99 4.92
CA PRO A 59 -49.10 -31.29 5.52
C PRO A 59 -47.63 -31.46 5.94
N GLY A 60 -47.44 -32.18 7.04
CA GLY A 60 -46.20 -32.26 7.83
C GLY A 60 -44.93 -32.60 7.03
N ARG A 61 -43.92 -31.72 7.15
CA ARG A 61 -42.57 -31.95 6.67
C ARG A 61 -41.83 -32.85 7.68
N LYS A 62 -41.49 -34.07 7.26
CA LYS A 62 -40.70 -35.03 8.04
C LYS A 62 -39.37 -34.38 8.46
N SER A 63 -39.10 -34.36 9.76
CA SER A 63 -37.86 -33.88 10.37
C SER A 63 -36.69 -34.77 9.93
N TRP A 64 -35.90 -34.31 8.96
CA TRP A 64 -34.56 -34.84 8.73
C TRP A 64 -33.64 -34.41 9.88
N GLY A 65 -32.97 -35.38 10.50
CA GLY A 65 -32.08 -35.15 11.63
C GLY A 65 -31.03 -34.09 11.29
N LYS A 66 -30.89 -33.09 12.17
CA LYS A 66 -29.80 -32.12 12.12
C LYS A 66 -28.48 -32.83 12.40
N GLY A 67 -27.88 -33.41 11.37
CA GLY A 67 -26.47 -33.78 11.40
C GLY A 67 -25.67 -32.53 11.75
N LYS A 68 -24.91 -32.57 12.84
CA LYS A 68 -23.99 -31.48 13.21
C LYS A 68 -22.91 -31.39 12.14
N TRP A 69 -23.13 -30.56 11.12
CA TRP A 69 -22.06 -30.12 10.23
C TRP A 69 -21.07 -29.30 11.04
N LYS A 70 -19.95 -29.92 11.42
CA LYS A 70 -18.80 -29.19 11.97
C LYS A 70 -18.21 -28.37 10.83
N SER A 71 -18.41 -27.05 10.85
CA SER A 71 -17.70 -26.13 9.96
C SER A 71 -16.19 -26.38 10.11
N LYS A 72 -15.51 -26.74 9.02
CA LYS A 72 -14.05 -26.88 9.01
C LYS A 72 -13.44 -25.49 9.28
N LYS A 73 -12.59 -25.39 10.31
CA LYS A 73 -11.86 -24.17 10.67
C LYS A 73 -10.79 -23.86 9.61
N CYS A 74 -10.36 -22.60 9.52
CA CYS A 74 -9.17 -22.24 8.75
C CYS A 74 -8.00 -23.11 9.21
N ARG A 75 -7.21 -23.61 8.25
CA ARG A 75 -6.08 -24.50 8.50
C ARG A 75 -4.89 -23.79 9.12
N TYR A 76 -4.79 -22.48 8.93
CA TYR A 76 -3.66 -21.70 9.41
C TYR A 76 -3.91 -21.20 10.83
N SER A 77 -2.95 -21.49 11.71
CA SER A 77 -2.91 -21.07 13.10
C SER A 77 -1.60 -20.33 13.37
N PHE A 78 -1.66 -19.26 14.14
CA PHE A 78 -0.50 -18.45 14.49
C PHE A 78 -0.49 -18.19 16.00
N LYS A 79 0.71 -18.06 16.56
CA LYS A 79 0.92 -17.70 17.96
C LYS A 79 1.72 -16.40 18.03
N CYS A 80 1.22 -15.44 18.80
CA CYS A 80 1.99 -14.24 19.13
C CYS A 80 3.18 -14.67 20.00
N VAL A 81 4.39 -14.43 19.52
CA VAL A 81 5.63 -14.82 20.22
C VAL A 81 6.40 -13.63 20.77
N ASN A 82 6.22 -12.43 20.20
CA ASN A 82 6.92 -11.23 20.63
C ASN A 82 6.21 -9.95 20.19
N SER A 83 6.50 -8.87 20.89
CA SER A 83 6.08 -7.51 20.55
C SER A 83 7.10 -6.50 21.06
N LEU A 84 7.39 -5.46 20.28
CA LEU A 84 8.21 -4.34 20.70
C LEU A 84 7.59 -3.01 20.24
N ARG A 85 8.13 -1.90 20.72
CA ARG A 85 7.68 -0.55 20.35
C ARG A 85 8.88 0.29 19.99
N GLU A 86 8.84 0.99 18.86
CA GLU A 86 9.90 1.92 18.48
C GLU A 86 9.89 3.17 19.39
N ASP A 87 11.07 3.70 19.67
CA ASP A 87 11.30 4.78 20.64
C ASP A 87 10.67 6.11 20.25
N HIS A 88 10.53 6.35 18.95
CA HIS A 88 9.96 7.58 18.40
C HIS A 88 8.45 7.73 18.64
N GLY A 89 7.75 6.64 18.96
CA GLY A 89 6.32 6.66 19.33
C GLY A 89 5.37 7.16 18.24
N GLN A 90 5.81 7.21 16.98
CA GLN A 90 5.01 7.63 15.82
C GLN A 90 4.42 6.43 15.08
N PRO A 91 3.32 6.63 14.31
CA PRO A 91 2.75 5.57 13.49
C PRO A 91 3.75 4.89 12.56
N LEU A 92 3.70 3.55 12.53
CA LEU A 92 4.40 2.75 11.53
C LEU A 92 3.44 2.47 10.37
N PHE A 93 3.72 3.04 9.21
CA PHE A 93 2.86 2.93 8.03
C PHE A 93 3.19 1.73 7.16
N GLY A 94 4.43 1.24 7.21
CA GLY A 94 4.88 0.17 6.34
C GLY A 94 5.77 -0.85 7.01
N VAL A 95 5.64 -2.09 6.55
CA VAL A 95 6.51 -3.20 6.93
C VAL A 95 6.71 -4.13 5.74
N GLN A 96 7.95 -4.58 5.51
CA GLN A 96 8.26 -5.54 4.45
C GLN A 96 9.41 -6.47 4.85
N PHE A 97 9.18 -7.79 4.73
CA PHE A 97 10.27 -8.77 4.72
C PHE A 97 11.10 -8.66 3.44
N ASN A 98 12.40 -8.90 3.57
CA ASN A 98 13.29 -9.08 2.43
C ASN A 98 13.13 -10.48 1.83
N TRP A 99 12.28 -10.60 0.81
CA TRP A 99 12.09 -11.85 0.05
C TRP A 99 13.23 -12.19 -0.90
N HIS A 100 14.22 -11.31 -1.08
CA HIS A 100 15.40 -11.59 -1.90
C HIS A 100 16.51 -12.33 -1.14
N SER A 101 16.35 -12.51 0.17
CA SER A 101 17.25 -13.32 1.00
C SER A 101 17.30 -14.77 0.50
N LYS A 102 18.47 -15.40 0.57
CA LYS A 102 18.66 -16.79 0.13
C LYS A 102 18.15 -17.76 1.18
N GLU A 103 17.91 -19.01 0.78
CA GLU A 103 17.52 -20.06 1.71
C GLU A 103 18.64 -20.29 2.75
N GLY A 104 18.27 -20.24 4.03
CA GLY A 104 19.21 -20.32 5.15
C GLY A 104 19.71 -18.96 5.67
N ASP A 105 19.52 -17.87 4.91
CA ASP A 105 19.77 -16.52 5.42
C ASP A 105 18.74 -16.16 6.50
N PRO A 106 19.11 -15.30 7.47
CA PRO A 106 18.18 -14.85 8.48
C PRO A 106 17.03 -14.04 7.88
N LEU A 107 15.86 -14.16 8.49
CA LEU A 107 14.65 -13.45 8.07
C LEU A 107 14.73 -12.00 8.53
N VAL A 108 15.01 -11.09 7.59
CA VAL A 108 15.10 -9.65 7.84
C VAL A 108 13.84 -8.93 7.35
N PHE A 109 13.32 -7.99 8.13
CA PHE A 109 12.25 -7.08 7.71
C PHE A 109 12.60 -5.62 8.01
N ALA A 110 12.01 -4.72 7.22
CA ALA A 110 12.09 -3.28 7.41
C ALA A 110 10.75 -2.74 7.92
N THR A 111 10.79 -1.73 8.78
CA THR A 111 9.65 -0.89 9.16
C THR A 111 9.90 0.54 8.72
N VAL A 112 8.81 1.26 8.41
CA VAL A 112 8.87 2.69 8.07
C VAL A 112 7.74 3.45 8.77
N GLY A 113 8.09 4.63 9.28
CA GLY A 113 7.19 5.56 9.94
C GLY A 113 7.98 6.75 10.48
N SER A 114 7.37 7.94 10.53
CA SER A 114 8.11 9.19 10.74
C SER A 114 9.24 9.33 9.70
N ASN A 115 10.33 10.01 10.03
CA ASN A 115 11.51 10.10 9.18
C ASN A 115 12.45 8.89 9.36
N ARG A 116 11.95 7.73 9.79
CA ARG A 116 12.75 6.56 10.16
C ARG A 116 12.49 5.33 9.31
N VAL A 117 13.57 4.57 9.10
CA VAL A 117 13.56 3.25 8.49
C VAL A 117 14.37 2.31 9.37
N THR A 118 13.73 1.29 9.93
CA THR A 118 14.37 0.42 10.92
C THR A 118 14.40 -1.03 10.42
N LEU A 119 15.56 -1.68 10.51
CA LEU A 119 15.76 -3.06 10.08
C LEU A 119 15.83 -4.00 11.29
N TYR A 120 15.10 -5.10 11.20
CA TYR A 120 15.05 -6.13 12.24
C TYR A 120 15.36 -7.50 11.67
N GLU A 121 16.00 -8.33 12.50
CA GLU A 121 16.27 -9.74 12.23
C GLU A 121 15.41 -10.61 13.14
N CYS A 122 14.68 -11.57 12.56
CA CYS A 122 13.91 -12.55 13.30
C CYS A 122 14.78 -13.76 13.67
N HIS A 123 14.92 -14.01 14.97
CA HIS A 123 15.66 -15.15 15.52
C HIS A 123 14.73 -16.28 15.99
N SER A 124 15.32 -17.39 16.39
CA SER A 124 14.61 -18.46 17.10
C SER A 124 14.01 -17.94 18.42
N GLN A 125 13.03 -18.66 18.97
CA GLN A 125 12.31 -18.29 20.21
C GLN A 125 11.48 -16.99 20.16
N GLY A 126 11.33 -16.36 18.99
CA GLY A 126 10.49 -15.17 18.82
C GLY A 126 11.24 -13.84 18.92
N GLU A 127 12.55 -13.83 19.18
CA GLU A 127 13.33 -12.58 19.28
C GLU A 127 13.31 -11.80 17.94
N MET A 128 13.11 -10.49 18.04
CA MET A 128 13.29 -9.53 16.94
C MET A 128 14.45 -8.62 17.32
N ARG A 129 15.59 -8.80 16.67
CA ARG A 129 16.80 -8.02 16.94
C ARG A 129 16.87 -6.80 16.03
N LEU A 130 17.03 -5.62 16.63
CA LEU A 130 17.35 -4.41 15.88
C LEU A 130 18.72 -4.57 15.22
N LEU A 131 18.78 -4.46 13.89
CA LEU A 131 20.03 -4.46 13.13
C LEU A 131 20.56 -3.03 13.01
N GLN A 132 19.78 -2.16 12.37
CA GLN A 132 20.15 -0.76 12.10
C GLN A 132 18.89 0.11 11.99
N SER A 133 19.04 1.41 12.18
CA SER A 133 17.99 2.41 11.97
C SER A 133 18.57 3.59 11.21
N TYR A 134 17.91 3.95 10.11
CA TYR A 134 18.18 5.14 9.31
C TYR A 134 17.21 6.23 9.75
N VAL A 135 17.74 7.43 9.96
CA VAL A 135 16.98 8.63 10.27
C VAL A 135 17.26 9.62 9.15
N ASP A 136 16.21 10.07 8.46
CA ASP A 136 16.38 11.05 7.40
C ASP A 136 16.86 12.39 7.97
N ALA A 137 17.68 13.09 7.18
CA ALA A 137 18.14 14.42 7.52
C ALA A 137 16.98 15.44 7.54
N ASP A 138 15.92 15.19 6.76
CA ASP A 138 14.67 15.94 6.82
C ASP A 138 13.81 15.41 7.97
N ALA A 139 13.66 16.20 9.03
CA ALA A 139 12.85 15.85 10.19
C ALA A 139 11.34 15.87 9.91
N ASP A 140 10.91 16.55 8.85
CA ASP A 140 9.51 16.67 8.44
C ASP A 140 9.10 15.57 7.43
N GLU A 141 10.04 14.71 7.05
CA GLU A 141 9.75 13.51 6.27
C GLU A 141 8.87 12.55 7.07
N ASN A 142 7.93 11.92 6.37
CA ASN A 142 7.10 10.87 6.95
C ASN A 142 6.96 9.72 5.95
N PHE A 143 7.76 8.67 6.15
CA PHE A 143 7.79 7.51 5.27
C PHE A 143 6.50 6.69 5.37
N TYR A 144 5.83 6.51 4.23
CA TYR A 144 4.59 5.75 4.12
C TYR A 144 4.79 4.33 3.63
N THR A 145 5.89 4.06 2.92
CA THR A 145 6.09 2.79 2.22
C THR A 145 7.56 2.45 2.03
N CYS A 146 7.83 1.16 1.90
CA CYS A 146 9.13 0.64 1.53
C CYS A 146 8.99 -0.58 0.61
N ALA A 147 10.01 -0.84 -0.21
CA ALA A 147 10.07 -2.00 -1.10
C ALA A 147 11.52 -2.51 -1.24
N TRP A 148 11.70 -3.82 -1.16
CA TRP A 148 13.01 -4.46 -1.30
C TRP A 148 13.34 -4.76 -2.77
N THR A 149 14.60 -4.55 -3.12
CA THR A 149 15.21 -5.05 -4.35
C THR A 149 16.65 -5.49 -4.06
N TYR A 150 17.42 -5.77 -5.10
CA TYR A 150 18.85 -6.03 -5.01
C TYR A 150 19.58 -5.39 -6.19
N ASP A 151 20.83 -4.99 -5.97
CA ASP A 151 21.72 -4.51 -7.02
C ASP A 151 22.10 -5.69 -7.93
N THR A 152 21.89 -5.58 -9.25
CA THR A 152 22.15 -6.69 -10.18
C THR A 152 23.64 -7.00 -10.38
N ASN A 153 24.52 -6.07 -10.05
CA ASN A 153 25.97 -6.23 -10.22
C ASN A 153 26.60 -6.89 -8.99
N THR A 154 26.12 -6.53 -7.80
CA THR A 154 26.68 -7.01 -6.52
C THR A 154 25.82 -8.05 -5.81
N SER A 155 24.56 -8.22 -6.22
CA SER A 155 23.53 -9.01 -5.52
C SER A 155 23.25 -8.54 -4.09
N HIS A 156 23.66 -7.32 -3.73
CA HIS A 156 23.40 -6.76 -2.41
C HIS A 156 21.96 -6.23 -2.31
N PRO A 157 21.24 -6.49 -1.20
CA PRO A 157 19.89 -5.96 -1.03
C PRO A 157 19.87 -4.44 -0.96
N LEU A 158 18.85 -3.85 -1.56
CA LEU A 158 18.56 -2.42 -1.51
C LEU A 158 17.13 -2.23 -1.01
N LEU A 159 16.90 -1.12 -0.31
CA LEU A 159 15.58 -0.76 0.18
C LEU A 159 15.20 0.61 -0.39
N ALA A 160 14.14 0.65 -1.19
CA ALA A 160 13.53 1.91 -1.61
C ALA A 160 12.48 2.33 -0.57
N VAL A 161 12.50 3.60 -0.16
CA VAL A 161 11.53 4.19 0.77
C VAL A 161 11.01 5.52 0.23
N ALA A 162 9.76 5.84 0.53
CA ALA A 162 9.14 7.10 0.15
C ALA A 162 7.96 7.45 1.06
N GLY A 163 7.54 8.72 1.03
CA GLY A 163 6.55 9.25 1.94
C GLY A 163 6.04 10.63 1.58
N SER A 164 5.82 11.45 2.61
CA SER A 164 5.20 12.78 2.53
C SER A 164 5.93 13.74 1.59
N ARG A 165 7.26 13.67 1.51
CA ARG A 165 8.06 14.60 0.69
C ARG A 165 7.99 14.35 -0.82
N GLY A 166 7.43 13.23 -1.26
CA GLY A 166 7.38 12.86 -2.68
C GLY A 166 8.74 12.49 -3.28
N ILE A 167 9.72 12.16 -2.42
CA ILE A 167 11.08 11.77 -2.81
C ILE A 167 11.25 10.27 -2.57
N ILE A 168 11.73 9.55 -3.59
CA ILE A 168 12.14 8.15 -3.43
C ILE A 168 13.60 8.15 -2.97
N ARG A 169 13.91 7.42 -1.91
CA ARG A 169 15.27 7.21 -1.41
C ARG A 169 15.63 5.75 -1.52
N VAL A 170 16.77 5.43 -2.12
CA VAL A 170 17.32 4.07 -2.19
C VAL A 170 18.42 3.96 -1.16
N ILE A 171 18.20 3.10 -0.17
CA ILE A 171 19.08 2.89 0.96
C ILE A 171 19.82 1.56 0.76
N ASN A 172 21.14 1.60 0.95
CA ASN A 172 21.94 0.38 1.07
C ASN A 172 21.76 -0.19 2.48
N ASN A 173 21.27 -1.42 2.61
CA ASN A 173 20.89 -2.00 3.90
C ASN A 173 22.07 -2.36 4.83
N ILE A 174 23.31 -2.44 4.32
CA ILE A 174 24.51 -2.76 5.10
C ILE A 174 25.09 -1.48 5.72
N SER A 175 25.18 -0.43 4.91
CA SER A 175 25.74 0.87 5.33
C SER A 175 24.70 1.81 5.92
N MET A 176 23.42 1.54 5.68
CA MET A 176 22.26 2.43 5.93
C MET A 176 22.48 3.85 5.44
N GLN A 177 23.14 3.96 4.29
CA GLN A 177 23.29 5.22 3.57
C GLN A 177 22.29 5.29 2.42
N CYS A 178 21.67 6.45 2.27
CA CYS A 178 20.95 6.80 1.05
C CYS A 178 21.96 6.93 -0.09
N ILE A 179 21.94 5.98 -1.02
CA ILE A 179 22.87 5.93 -2.15
C ILE A 179 22.32 6.64 -3.39
N LYS A 180 20.99 6.73 -3.51
CA LYS A 180 20.31 7.40 -4.62
C LYS A 180 19.01 8.02 -4.14
N HIS A 181 18.58 9.09 -4.79
CA HIS A 181 17.26 9.66 -4.59
C HIS A 181 16.64 10.07 -5.94
N TYR A 182 15.32 9.92 -6.06
CA TYR A 182 14.57 10.30 -7.25
C TYR A 182 13.50 11.33 -6.88
N VAL A 183 13.53 12.45 -7.58
CA VAL A 183 12.55 13.53 -7.48
C VAL A 183 11.80 13.62 -8.80
N GLY A 184 10.48 13.77 -8.73
CA GLY A 184 9.67 14.01 -9.93
C GLY A 184 8.17 13.92 -9.69
N HIS A 185 7.73 13.30 -8.60
CA HIS A 185 6.35 13.46 -8.12
C HIS A 185 6.14 14.87 -7.57
N GLY A 186 4.96 15.43 -7.82
CA GLY A 186 4.56 16.75 -7.33
C GLY A 186 3.95 16.74 -5.92
N ASN A 187 3.78 15.56 -5.32
CA ASN A 187 3.13 15.36 -4.03
C ASN A 187 3.62 14.03 -3.40
N ALA A 188 3.11 13.69 -2.22
CA ALA A 188 3.51 12.52 -1.46
C ALA A 188 3.36 11.21 -2.24
N ILE A 189 4.27 10.27 -1.99
CA ILE A 189 4.26 8.92 -2.57
C ILE A 189 3.58 7.97 -1.58
N ASN A 190 2.48 7.37 -2.03
CA ASN A 190 1.64 6.48 -1.23
C ASN A 190 2.12 5.03 -1.25
N GLU A 191 2.68 4.56 -2.37
CA GLU A 191 3.19 3.18 -2.49
C GLU A 191 4.36 3.05 -3.47
N LEU A 192 5.26 2.09 -3.15
CA LEU A 192 6.36 1.65 -3.99
C LEU A 192 6.27 0.15 -4.27
N LYS A 193 6.55 -0.26 -5.51
CA LYS A 193 6.65 -1.68 -5.90
C LYS A 193 7.77 -1.87 -6.90
N PHE A 194 8.63 -2.86 -6.64
CA PHE A 194 9.57 -3.32 -7.66
C PHE A 194 8.88 -4.31 -8.62
N HIS A 195 9.31 -4.31 -9.88
CA HIS A 195 8.87 -5.29 -10.86
C HIS A 195 9.37 -6.69 -10.48
N PRO A 196 8.53 -7.74 -10.55
CA PRO A 196 8.86 -9.06 -10.00
C PRO A 196 9.99 -9.80 -10.76
N ARG A 197 10.30 -9.39 -11.99
CA ARG A 197 11.34 -10.01 -12.83
C ARG A 197 12.53 -9.11 -13.13
N ASP A 198 12.37 -7.80 -12.95
CA ASP A 198 13.42 -6.83 -13.24
C ASP A 198 13.64 -5.99 -11.97
N PRO A 199 14.69 -6.28 -11.19
CA PRO A 199 14.94 -5.61 -9.91
C PRO A 199 15.26 -4.12 -10.07
N ASN A 200 15.53 -3.65 -11.29
CA ASN A 200 15.86 -2.27 -11.56
C ASN A 200 14.62 -1.41 -11.86
N LEU A 201 13.46 -2.02 -12.11
CA LEU A 201 12.23 -1.30 -12.40
C LEU A 201 11.43 -1.07 -11.12
N LEU A 202 11.28 0.19 -10.75
CA LEU A 202 10.53 0.65 -9.57
C LEU A 202 9.30 1.44 -10.02
N LEU A 203 8.12 1.00 -9.59
CA LEU A 203 6.88 1.75 -9.73
C LEU A 203 6.62 2.56 -8.46
N SER A 204 6.27 3.82 -8.62
CA SER A 204 5.80 4.70 -7.54
C SER A 204 4.43 5.26 -7.85
N VAL A 205 3.63 5.42 -6.80
CA VAL A 205 2.22 5.82 -6.84
C VAL A 205 2.02 6.99 -5.88
N SER A 206 1.29 8.03 -6.29
CA SER A 206 1.36 9.32 -5.60
C SER A 206 0.04 10.07 -5.55
N LYS A 207 -0.03 11.00 -4.59
CA LYS A 207 -1.08 12.01 -4.45
C LYS A 207 -1.14 13.02 -5.58
N ASP A 208 -0.14 13.06 -6.46
CA ASP A 208 -0.14 13.89 -7.67
C ASP A 208 -0.91 13.27 -8.86
N HIS A 209 -1.74 12.26 -8.58
CA HIS A 209 -2.65 11.59 -9.52
C HIS A 209 -1.94 10.77 -10.62
N ALA A 210 -0.63 10.56 -10.48
CA ALA A 210 0.16 9.85 -11.47
C ALA A 210 0.94 8.68 -10.85
N LEU A 211 1.19 7.67 -11.68
CA LEU A 211 2.18 6.64 -11.39
C LEU A 211 3.43 6.91 -12.22
N ARG A 212 4.59 6.58 -11.67
CA ARG A 212 5.87 6.73 -12.38
C ARG A 212 6.67 5.44 -12.32
N LEU A 213 7.20 5.03 -13.46
CA LEU A 213 8.10 3.88 -13.58
C LEU A 213 9.53 4.39 -13.72
N TRP A 214 10.40 3.96 -12.83
CA TRP A 214 11.80 4.35 -12.76
C TRP A 214 12.69 3.17 -13.07
N ASN A 215 13.80 3.41 -13.75
CA ASN A 215 14.91 2.48 -13.82
C ASN A 215 15.99 2.95 -12.85
N ILE A 216 16.18 2.22 -11.75
CA ILE A 216 17.12 2.58 -10.69
C ILE A 216 18.59 2.25 -11.01
N GLN A 217 18.85 1.49 -12.09
CA GLN A 217 20.20 1.20 -12.55
C GLN A 217 20.75 2.34 -13.41
N THR A 218 19.91 2.90 -14.29
CA THR A 218 20.27 4.00 -15.20
C THR A 218 19.87 5.38 -14.67
N ASP A 219 19.16 5.43 -13.54
CA ASP A 219 18.66 6.67 -12.91
C ASP A 219 17.71 7.47 -13.79
N THR A 220 16.87 6.77 -14.56
CA THR A 220 15.96 7.38 -15.53
C THR A 220 14.49 7.12 -15.20
N LEU A 221 13.66 8.15 -15.37
CA LEU A 221 12.21 8.01 -15.43
C LEU A 221 11.83 7.38 -16.79
N VAL A 222 11.27 6.17 -16.75
CA VAL A 222 10.90 5.37 -17.94
C VAL A 222 9.54 5.79 -18.47
N ALA A 223 8.56 5.94 -17.58
CA ALA A 223 7.19 6.28 -17.96
C ALA A 223 6.46 7.06 -16.86
N ILE A 224 5.53 7.91 -17.28
CA ILE A 224 4.53 8.55 -16.43
C ILE A 224 3.16 8.08 -16.89
N PHE A 225 2.38 7.50 -15.98
CA PHE A 225 1.01 7.09 -16.22
C PHE A 225 0.09 8.11 -15.56
N GLY A 226 -0.52 8.96 -16.37
CA GLY A 226 -1.39 10.06 -15.95
C GLY A 226 -1.95 10.81 -17.16
N GLY A 227 -2.55 11.98 -16.94
CA GLY A 227 -3.12 12.82 -18.00
C GLY A 227 -4.65 12.82 -18.04
N VAL A 228 -5.23 13.25 -19.16
CA VAL A 228 -6.68 13.53 -19.29
C VAL A 228 -7.57 12.32 -19.00
N GLU A 229 -7.08 11.13 -19.33
CA GLU A 229 -7.73 9.83 -19.09
C GLU A 229 -7.11 9.04 -17.93
N GLY A 230 -6.18 9.65 -17.19
CA GLY A 230 -5.58 9.05 -15.99
C GLY A 230 -6.46 9.20 -14.75
N HIS A 231 -5.90 8.85 -13.58
CA HIS A 231 -6.55 9.11 -12.31
C HIS A 231 -6.80 10.62 -12.13
N ARG A 232 -7.97 10.97 -11.59
CA ARG A 232 -8.38 12.37 -11.32
C ARG A 232 -8.33 12.74 -9.84
N ASP A 233 -7.82 11.82 -9.03
CA ASP A 233 -7.71 11.91 -7.57
C ASP A 233 -6.48 11.10 -7.12
N GLU A 234 -6.16 11.12 -5.83
CA GLU A 234 -5.01 10.43 -5.22
C GLU A 234 -4.97 8.95 -5.62
N VAL A 235 -3.82 8.49 -6.12
CA VAL A 235 -3.62 7.07 -6.35
C VAL A 235 -3.10 6.44 -5.06
N LEU A 236 -3.87 5.51 -4.50
CA LEU A 236 -3.60 4.96 -3.16
C LEU A 236 -2.69 3.72 -3.18
N SER A 237 -2.82 2.88 -4.22
CA SER A 237 -2.10 1.61 -4.31
C SER A 237 -1.93 1.12 -5.75
N ALA A 238 -0.87 0.34 -6.00
CA ALA A 238 -0.70 -0.43 -7.24
C ALA A 238 0.07 -1.74 -6.97
N SER A 239 -0.08 -2.71 -7.87
CA SER A 239 0.66 -3.98 -7.81
C SER A 239 1.41 -4.23 -9.13
N CYS A 240 2.64 -4.74 -9.02
CA CYS A 240 3.45 -5.17 -10.18
C CYS A 240 3.47 -6.70 -10.35
N GLU A 241 2.82 -7.45 -9.48
CA GLU A 241 2.69 -8.90 -9.61
C GLU A 241 1.55 -9.26 -10.57
N ASN A 242 1.67 -10.41 -11.25
CA ASN A 242 0.72 -10.90 -12.26
C ASN A 242 -0.64 -11.41 -11.69
N ALA A 243 -1.17 -10.79 -10.62
CA ALA A 243 -2.61 -10.56 -10.32
C ALA A 243 -2.92 -10.26 -8.82
N ILE A 244 -3.87 -9.34 -8.59
CA ILE A 244 -5.12 -9.58 -7.84
C ILE A 244 -6.25 -8.99 -8.68
N VAL A 245 -7.25 -9.79 -9.05
CA VAL A 245 -8.45 -9.34 -9.76
C VAL A 245 -9.67 -9.71 -8.94
N CYS A 246 -10.31 -8.72 -8.30
CA CYS A 246 -11.59 -8.88 -7.61
C CYS A 246 -12.75 -8.28 -8.43
N TRP A 247 -12.66 -8.37 -9.75
CA TRP A 247 -13.75 -8.08 -10.68
C TRP A 247 -13.37 -8.56 -12.08
N LYS A 248 -14.22 -9.34 -12.74
CA LYS A 248 -14.04 -9.70 -14.15
C LYS A 248 -14.97 -8.82 -15.01
N PRO A 249 -14.48 -8.14 -16.06
CA PRO A 249 -15.37 -7.51 -17.03
C PRO A 249 -16.20 -8.58 -17.75
N GLY A 250 -17.47 -8.31 -18.02
CA GLY A 250 -18.42 -9.30 -18.53
C GLY A 250 -18.93 -10.28 -17.45
N LYS A 251 -19.68 -11.29 -17.88
CA LYS A 251 -20.20 -12.37 -17.04
C LYS A 251 -19.11 -13.39 -16.74
N MET A 252 -19.34 -14.21 -15.71
CA MET A 252 -18.41 -15.27 -15.30
C MET A 252 -18.03 -16.21 -16.45
N GLU A 253 -18.99 -16.47 -17.34
CA GLU A 253 -18.91 -17.40 -18.48
C GLU A 253 -18.20 -16.81 -19.71
N ASP A 254 -18.02 -15.48 -19.77
CA ASP A 254 -17.56 -14.80 -20.99
C ASP A 254 -16.05 -15.00 -21.23
N ASP A 255 -15.65 -15.11 -22.48
CA ASP A 255 -14.23 -15.14 -22.87
C ASP A 255 -13.66 -13.71 -22.90
N ILE A 256 -12.51 -13.50 -22.25
CA ILE A 256 -11.92 -12.17 -22.04
C ILE A 256 -11.57 -11.50 -23.37
N ASP A 257 -11.14 -12.29 -24.37
CA ASP A 257 -10.75 -11.81 -25.68
C ASP A 257 -11.96 -11.33 -26.53
N HIS A 258 -13.19 -11.61 -26.08
CA HIS A 258 -14.43 -11.30 -26.79
C HIS A 258 -15.29 -10.23 -26.10
N ILE A 259 -14.82 -9.65 -24.99
CA ILE A 259 -15.51 -8.56 -24.30
C ILE A 259 -15.37 -7.28 -25.13
N LYS A 260 -16.49 -6.60 -25.39
CA LYS A 260 -16.47 -5.37 -26.18
C LYS A 260 -15.81 -4.24 -25.38
N PRO A 261 -15.07 -3.30 -26.04
CA PRO A 261 -14.45 -2.17 -25.36
C PRO A 261 -15.42 -1.27 -24.56
N ASN A 262 -16.71 -1.31 -24.88
CA ASN A 262 -17.75 -0.51 -24.23
C ASN A 262 -18.56 -1.30 -23.18
N GLU A 263 -18.15 -2.53 -22.84
CA GLU A 263 -18.84 -3.39 -21.89
C GLU A 263 -18.48 -3.00 -20.44
N SER A 264 -19.46 -2.49 -19.70
CA SER A 264 -19.29 -2.03 -18.31
C SER A 264 -19.71 -3.07 -17.25
N ASN A 265 -20.09 -4.27 -17.68
CA ASN A 265 -20.53 -5.34 -16.79
C ASN A 265 -19.36 -5.82 -15.94
N VAL A 266 -19.58 -5.96 -14.63
CA VAL A 266 -18.57 -6.41 -13.66
C VAL A 266 -19.13 -7.60 -12.88
N THR A 267 -18.36 -8.70 -12.83
CA THR A 267 -18.66 -9.86 -11.98
C THR A 267 -17.81 -9.83 -10.71
N ILE A 268 -18.46 -9.77 -9.55
CA ILE A 268 -17.82 -9.90 -8.22
C ILE A 268 -17.60 -11.39 -7.92
N LEU A 269 -16.33 -11.79 -7.78
CA LEU A 269 -15.94 -13.19 -7.53
C LEU A 269 -16.01 -13.59 -6.05
N GLY A 270 -15.86 -12.63 -5.15
CA GLY A 270 -15.69 -12.86 -3.72
C GLY A 270 -15.63 -11.56 -2.95
N ARG A 271 -16.19 -11.56 -1.75
CA ARG A 271 -16.03 -10.50 -0.76
C ARG A 271 -15.56 -11.10 0.56
N PHE A 272 -14.42 -10.62 1.05
CA PHE A 272 -13.88 -11.02 2.34
C PHE A 272 -14.33 -10.01 3.39
N ASP A 273 -15.42 -10.31 4.10
CA ASP A 273 -15.96 -9.41 5.10
C ASP A 273 -15.13 -9.42 6.39
N TYR A 274 -14.90 -8.22 6.93
CA TYR A 274 -14.22 -7.97 8.20
C TYR A 274 -14.78 -6.67 8.81
N SER A 275 -14.43 -6.36 10.05
CA SER A 275 -15.05 -5.26 10.80
C SER A 275 -14.04 -4.30 11.42
N GLN A 276 -14.49 -3.07 11.67
CA GLN A 276 -13.74 -2.01 12.34
C GLN A 276 -12.46 -1.61 11.58
N CYS A 277 -12.61 -1.27 10.30
CA CYS A 277 -11.52 -0.85 9.42
C CYS A 277 -12.04 0.14 8.37
N ASP A 278 -12.65 1.21 8.86
CA ASP A 278 -13.24 2.29 8.07
C ASP A 278 -12.32 3.51 7.97
N ILE A 279 -11.09 3.40 8.45
CA ILE A 279 -10.04 4.41 8.31
C ILE A 279 -9.20 4.22 7.04
N TRP A 280 -8.72 5.33 6.49
CA TRP A 280 -7.83 5.35 5.33
C TRP A 280 -6.48 4.67 5.59
N TYR A 281 -5.79 4.24 4.53
CA TYR A 281 -4.43 3.67 4.58
C TYR A 281 -4.28 2.39 5.43
N MET A 282 -5.16 1.43 5.19
CA MET A 282 -5.09 0.07 5.75
C MET A 282 -4.73 -0.91 4.64
N ARG A 283 -3.59 -1.59 4.75
CA ARG A 283 -3.05 -2.46 3.68
C ARG A 283 -3.17 -3.93 4.06
N PHE A 284 -3.78 -4.72 3.18
CA PHE A 284 -3.66 -6.18 3.26
C PHE A 284 -2.33 -6.64 2.65
N SER A 285 -1.87 -7.82 3.03
CA SER A 285 -0.71 -8.48 2.44
C SER A 285 -1.01 -9.93 2.13
N MET A 286 -0.27 -10.50 1.18
CA MET A 286 -0.28 -11.94 0.89
C MET A 286 1.09 -12.53 1.17
N ASP A 287 1.14 -13.84 1.39
CA ASP A 287 2.41 -14.55 1.41
C ASP A 287 2.95 -14.76 -0.01
N PHE A 288 4.25 -15.11 -0.11
CA PHE A 288 4.95 -15.26 -1.39
C PHE A 288 4.24 -16.24 -2.36
N TRP A 289 3.55 -17.24 -1.82
CA TRP A 289 2.83 -18.25 -2.61
C TRP A 289 1.37 -17.88 -2.90
N GLN A 290 0.90 -16.74 -2.42
CA GLN A 290 -0.47 -16.25 -2.54
C GLN A 290 -1.53 -17.24 -2.01
N LYS A 291 -1.18 -17.94 -0.92
CA LYS A 291 -2.05 -18.93 -0.24
C LYS A 291 -2.74 -18.35 0.99
N MET A 292 -2.20 -17.27 1.54
CA MET A 292 -2.71 -16.59 2.71
C MET A 292 -2.90 -15.10 2.41
N LEU A 293 -4.01 -14.54 2.86
CA LEU A 293 -4.29 -13.11 2.89
C LEU A 293 -4.32 -12.65 4.34
N ALA A 294 -3.60 -11.60 4.69
CA ALA A 294 -3.61 -10.99 6.02
C ALA A 294 -4.04 -9.53 5.96
N LEU A 295 -4.92 -9.11 6.88
CA LEU A 295 -5.36 -7.72 7.00
C LEU A 295 -5.58 -7.35 8.46
N GLY A 296 -4.92 -6.28 8.89
CA GLY A 296 -5.15 -5.66 10.18
C GLY A 296 -6.37 -4.75 10.18
N ASN A 297 -6.91 -4.44 11.35
CA ASN A 297 -8.00 -3.48 11.52
C ASN A 297 -7.62 -2.35 12.48
N GLN A 298 -8.53 -1.41 12.75
CA GLN A 298 -8.23 -0.21 13.55
C GLN A 298 -8.18 -0.44 15.06
N VAL A 299 -8.48 -1.64 15.54
CA VAL A 299 -8.56 -1.97 16.97
C VAL A 299 -7.62 -3.11 17.36
N GLY A 300 -6.57 -3.35 16.58
CA GLY A 300 -5.58 -4.38 16.91
C GLY A 300 -6.08 -5.81 16.71
N LYS A 301 -6.96 -6.07 15.75
CA LYS A 301 -7.30 -7.43 15.27
C LYS A 301 -6.69 -7.67 13.90
N LEU A 302 -6.12 -8.85 13.73
CA LEU A 302 -5.50 -9.29 12.49
C LEU A 302 -6.28 -10.48 11.94
N TYR A 303 -6.79 -10.33 10.72
CA TYR A 303 -7.56 -11.34 10.02
C TYR A 303 -6.65 -12.06 9.02
N VAL A 304 -6.70 -13.39 9.01
CA VAL A 304 -5.92 -14.23 8.07
C VAL A 304 -6.86 -15.20 7.37
N TRP A 305 -6.94 -15.13 6.04
CA TRP A 305 -7.75 -16.03 5.22
C TRP A 305 -6.90 -17.07 4.50
N ASP A 306 -7.45 -18.27 4.39
CA ASP A 306 -6.95 -19.33 3.50
C ASP A 306 -7.50 -19.14 2.08
N LEU A 307 -6.60 -18.86 1.14
CA LEU A 307 -6.92 -18.65 -0.27
C LEU A 307 -6.85 -19.94 -1.09
N GLU A 308 -6.38 -21.06 -0.53
CA GLU A 308 -6.39 -22.37 -1.22
C GLU A 308 -7.79 -23.00 -1.22
N VAL A 309 -8.77 -22.25 -1.73
CA VAL A 309 -10.17 -22.65 -1.86
C VAL A 309 -10.64 -22.39 -3.28
N GLU A 310 -11.46 -23.30 -3.82
CA GLU A 310 -12.02 -23.16 -5.17
C GLU A 310 -12.97 -21.96 -5.30
N ASP A 311 -13.65 -21.62 -4.21
CA ASP A 311 -14.62 -20.52 -4.13
C ASP A 311 -14.17 -19.54 -3.04
N PRO A 312 -13.79 -18.30 -3.40
CA PRO A 312 -13.35 -17.28 -2.44
C PRO A 312 -14.35 -17.02 -1.30
N HIS A 313 -15.67 -17.19 -1.52
CA HIS A 313 -16.67 -17.03 -0.46
C HIS A 313 -16.58 -18.12 0.62
N LYS A 314 -15.95 -19.25 0.31
CA LYS A 314 -15.74 -20.36 1.24
C LYS A 314 -14.42 -20.22 2.00
N ALA A 315 -13.58 -19.24 1.66
CA ALA A 315 -12.33 -18.96 2.33
C ALA A 315 -12.57 -18.80 3.83
N LYS A 316 -11.75 -19.48 4.62
CA LYS A 316 -11.89 -19.50 6.07
C LYS A 316 -10.96 -18.47 6.68
N CYS A 317 -11.51 -17.65 7.58
CA CYS A 317 -10.75 -16.66 8.33
C CYS A 317 -10.35 -17.20 9.71
N THR A 318 -9.10 -16.97 10.09
CA THR A 318 -8.63 -16.99 11.49
C THR A 318 -8.49 -15.54 11.94
N THR A 319 -9.00 -15.19 13.12
CA THR A 319 -8.77 -13.88 13.75
C THR A 319 -7.72 -14.03 14.84
N LEU A 320 -6.65 -13.25 14.70
CA LEU A 320 -5.55 -13.13 15.64
C LEU A 320 -5.78 -11.85 16.45
N THR A 321 -5.82 -11.98 17.78
CA THR A 321 -6.01 -10.84 18.68
C THR A 321 -4.68 -10.48 19.31
N LEU A 322 -4.24 -9.24 19.13
CA LEU A 322 -3.01 -8.74 19.73
C LEU A 322 -3.23 -8.50 21.23
N PRO A 323 -2.50 -9.16 22.14
CA PRO A 323 -2.69 -8.98 23.57
C PRO A 323 -2.52 -7.52 23.99
N LYS A 324 -3.59 -6.89 24.49
CA LYS A 324 -3.59 -5.50 24.99
C LYS A 324 -3.32 -4.42 23.93
N CYS A 325 -3.22 -4.75 22.64
CA CYS A 325 -3.14 -3.75 21.58
C CYS A 325 -4.55 -3.35 21.13
N THR A 326 -4.83 -2.05 21.15
CA THR A 326 -6.06 -1.46 20.61
C THR A 326 -5.76 -0.49 19.47
N SER A 327 -4.52 -0.50 18.97
CA SER A 327 -4.05 0.43 17.94
C SER A 327 -4.33 -0.12 16.54
N ALA A 328 -4.45 0.78 15.57
CA ALA A 328 -4.67 0.41 14.19
C ALA A 328 -3.45 -0.28 13.59
N ILE A 329 -3.65 -1.41 12.91
CA ILE A 329 -2.60 -2.16 12.22
C ILE A 329 -2.55 -1.70 10.76
N ARG A 330 -1.56 -0.87 10.41
CA ARG A 330 -1.48 -0.25 9.08
C ARG A 330 -1.11 -1.22 7.97
N GLN A 331 -0.16 -2.11 8.25
CA GLN A 331 0.32 -3.08 7.28
C GLN A 331 0.82 -4.34 7.98
N THR A 332 0.76 -5.44 7.24
CA THR A 332 1.38 -6.71 7.62
C THR A 332 2.34 -7.20 6.55
N SER A 333 3.26 -8.09 6.93
CA SER A 333 4.16 -8.73 5.98
C SER A 333 4.46 -10.17 6.41
N PHE A 334 4.39 -11.10 5.48
CA PHE A 334 4.80 -12.49 5.67
C PHE A 334 6.29 -12.65 5.35
N SER A 335 6.98 -13.51 6.11
CA SER A 335 8.27 -14.03 5.66
C SER A 335 8.11 -14.85 4.38
N ARG A 336 9.19 -15.00 3.61
CA ARG A 336 9.14 -15.68 2.29
C ARG A 336 8.65 -17.13 2.36
N ASP A 337 8.96 -17.83 3.45
CA ASP A 337 8.53 -19.20 3.76
C ASP A 337 7.16 -19.26 4.45
N SER A 338 6.53 -18.11 4.66
CA SER A 338 5.26 -17.92 5.34
C SER A 338 5.23 -18.45 6.78
N SER A 339 6.40 -18.58 7.43
CA SER A 339 6.53 -19.05 8.81
C SER A 339 6.30 -17.95 9.85
N ILE A 340 6.57 -16.69 9.51
CA ILE A 340 6.40 -15.53 10.37
C ILE A 340 5.48 -14.51 9.69
N LEU A 341 4.59 -13.90 10.47
CA LEU A 341 3.76 -12.77 10.10
C LEU A 341 4.07 -11.60 11.04
N ILE A 342 4.46 -10.46 10.47
CA ILE A 342 4.68 -9.21 11.21
C ILE A 342 3.51 -8.27 10.97
N ALA A 343 3.10 -7.55 12.01
CA ALA A 343 2.13 -6.47 11.97
C ALA A 343 2.70 -5.22 12.64
N VAL A 344 2.47 -4.05 12.04
CA VAL A 344 2.90 -2.74 12.57
C VAL A 344 1.72 -1.81 12.79
N CYS A 345 1.80 -0.98 13.82
CA CYS A 345 0.67 -0.22 14.34
C CYS A 345 0.92 1.28 14.48
N ASP A 346 -0.16 2.06 14.65
CA ASP A 346 -0.13 3.52 14.84
C ASP A 346 0.57 3.96 16.12
N ASP A 347 0.69 3.07 17.10
CA ASP A 347 1.33 3.36 18.38
C ASP A 347 2.83 3.02 18.38
N ALA A 348 3.43 2.88 17.20
CA ALA A 348 4.81 2.43 16.98
C ALA A 348 5.08 0.98 17.41
N SER A 349 4.04 0.17 17.68
CA SER A 349 4.23 -1.23 18.07
C SER A 349 4.40 -2.17 16.87
N ILE A 350 5.26 -3.18 17.05
CA ILE A 350 5.58 -4.23 16.08
C ILE A 350 5.27 -5.56 16.74
N TRP A 351 4.55 -6.42 16.03
CA TRP A 351 4.04 -7.69 16.57
C TRP A 351 4.43 -8.86 15.70
N ARG A 352 4.97 -9.90 16.32
CA ARG A 352 5.44 -11.12 15.66
C ARG A 352 4.53 -12.30 15.96
N TRP A 353 4.08 -12.93 14.89
CA TRP A 353 3.25 -14.12 14.88
C TRP A 353 3.95 -15.26 14.17
N ASP A 354 4.21 -16.36 14.88
CA ASP A 354 4.82 -17.54 14.30
C ASP A 354 3.73 -18.57 13.95
N ARG A 355 3.75 -19.04 12.70
CA ARG A 355 2.82 -20.04 12.17
C ARG A 355 3.02 -21.37 12.90
N GLN A 356 1.94 -21.92 13.44
CA GLN A 356 1.92 -23.23 14.06
C GLN A 356 1.86 -24.31 12.98
N ARG A 357 2.62 -25.39 13.16
CA ARG A 357 2.62 -26.54 12.26
C ARG A 357 1.35 -27.38 12.36
#